data_AF-A0A528B3M1-F1
#
_entry.id   AF-A0A528B3M1-F1
#
_cell.length_a   1.000
_cell.length_b   1.000
_cell.length_c   1.000
_cell.angle_alpha   90.00
_cell.angle_beta   90.00
_cell.angle_gamma   90.00
#
_symmetry.space_group_name_H-M   'P 1'
#
loop_
_entity.id
_entity.type
_entity.pdbx_description
1 polymer ?
#
loop_
_entity_poly.entity_id
_entity_poly.type
_entity_poly.pdbx_seq_one_letter_code
_entity_poly.pdbx_strand_id
1 'polypeptide(L)'
;AGGPVFDISKVRDVSPEARAAEHWQTYVSRLEAQPGIIVAQQTARGGHFYISGLRDPQAADPQALLSGTGVDPARVHSQWQFYQSLDPKFVLKRLTASLTPPKSVRLSIVEDRIVAEGEAPDTWIDRARVAARQLSAGGPIFDISKVRDVSPEA
;
A
#
# COMPACT_ATOMS: atom_id res chain seq x y z
N ALA A 1 60.30 -6.79 6.69
CA ALA A 1 59.75 -7.87 5.84
C ALA A 1 58.30 -7.51 5.52
N GLY A 2 58.01 -7.12 4.28
CA GLY A 2 56.65 -6.84 3.82
C GLY A 2 56.05 -8.12 3.25
N GLY A 3 55.19 -8.78 4.03
CA GLY A 3 54.40 -9.91 3.54
C GLY A 3 53.25 -9.45 2.65
N PRO A 4 52.69 -10.33 1.82
CA PRO A 4 51.54 -10.01 0.97
C PRO A 4 50.34 -9.58 1.82
N VAL A 5 49.69 -8.48 1.46
CA VAL A 5 48.43 -8.01 2.05
C VAL A 5 47.29 -8.71 1.29
N PHE A 6 46.52 -9.53 1.99
CA PHE A 6 45.33 -10.17 1.42
C PHE A 6 44.15 -9.20 1.46
N ASP A 7 43.63 -8.83 0.29
CA ASP A 7 42.40 -8.04 0.17
C ASP A 7 41.17 -8.95 0.25
N ILE A 8 40.49 -8.92 1.39
CA ILE A 8 39.26 -9.68 1.64
C ILE A 8 37.99 -8.85 1.39
N SER A 9 38.09 -7.62 0.88
CA SER A 9 36.94 -6.73 0.65
C SER A 9 35.92 -7.29 -0.35
N LYS A 10 36.31 -8.27 -1.18
CA LYS A 10 35.45 -8.94 -2.17
C LYS A 10 34.99 -10.34 -1.75
N VAL A 11 35.35 -10.81 -0.55
CA VAL A 11 34.93 -12.12 -0.06
C VAL A 11 33.56 -12.00 0.60
N ARG A 12 32.58 -12.77 0.09
CA ARG A 12 31.21 -12.79 0.62
C ARG A 12 31.05 -13.91 1.62
N ASP A 13 30.39 -13.63 2.75
CA ASP A 13 29.91 -14.69 3.64
C ASP A 13 28.79 -15.48 2.94
N VAL A 14 28.96 -16.80 2.88
CA VAL A 14 28.01 -17.74 2.25
C VAL A 14 27.40 -18.70 3.27
N SER A 15 27.56 -18.40 4.55
CA SER A 15 26.92 -19.12 5.65
C SER A 15 25.40 -19.17 5.45
N PRO A 16 24.73 -20.23 5.92
CA PRO A 16 23.27 -20.31 5.93
C PRO A 16 22.61 -19.09 6.59
N GLU A 17 23.23 -18.56 7.65
CA GLU A 17 22.79 -17.38 8.39
C GLU A 17 22.88 -16.12 7.52
N ALA A 18 24.00 -15.90 6.83
CA ALA A 18 24.16 -14.76 5.91
C ALA A 18 23.13 -14.80 4.77
N ARG A 19 22.91 -15.98 4.16
CA ARG A 19 21.88 -16.14 3.12
C ARG A 19 20.47 -15.88 3.65
N ALA A 20 20.15 -16.36 4.85
CA ALA A 20 18.85 -16.11 5.46
C ALA A 20 18.64 -14.62 5.74
N ALA A 21 19.68 -13.90 6.16
CA ALA A 21 19.63 -12.46 6.34
C ALA A 21 19.44 -11.71 4.99
N GLU A 22 20.13 -12.13 3.92
CA GLU A 22 19.95 -11.59 2.56
C GLU A 22 18.49 -11.77 2.07
N HIS A 23 17.92 -12.97 2.21
CA HIS A 23 16.53 -13.25 1.85
C HIS A 23 15.54 -12.41 2.68
N TRP A 24 15.80 -12.27 3.97
CA TRP A 24 14.99 -11.44 4.85
C TRP A 24 15.00 -9.96 4.45
N GLN A 25 16.18 -9.38 4.17
CA GLN A 25 16.25 -8.00 3.69
C GLN A 25 15.59 -7.81 2.32
N THR A 26 15.59 -8.84 1.46
CA THR A 26 14.83 -8.81 0.19
C THR A 26 13.33 -8.70 0.45
N TYR A 27 12.80 -9.44 1.43
CA TYR A 27 11.40 -9.34 1.83
C TYR A 27 11.06 -7.99 2.45
N VAL A 28 11.89 -7.48 3.37
CA VAL A 28 11.71 -6.15 3.99
C VAL A 28 11.69 -5.05 2.94
N SER A 29 12.65 -5.05 2.02
CA SER A 29 12.71 -4.08 0.92
C SER A 29 11.45 -4.14 0.03
N ARG A 30 10.92 -5.35 -0.21
CA ARG A 30 9.70 -5.54 -0.99
C ARG A 30 8.47 -4.97 -0.27
N LEU A 31 8.39 -5.10 1.06
CA LEU A 31 7.33 -4.50 1.87
C LEU A 31 7.40 -2.98 1.85
N GLU A 32 8.58 -2.41 2.06
CA GLU A 32 8.80 -0.95 2.07
C GLU A 32 8.53 -0.31 0.71
N ALA A 33 8.71 -1.06 -0.38
CA ALA A 33 8.33 -0.61 -1.72
C ALA A 33 6.82 -0.62 -1.97
N GLN A 34 6.00 -1.26 -1.12
CA GLN A 34 4.56 -1.25 -1.29
C GLN A 34 3.93 0.04 -0.80
N PRO A 35 3.09 0.71 -1.62
CA PRO A 35 2.23 1.76 -1.12
C PRO A 35 1.38 1.25 0.05
N GLY A 36 1.23 2.09 1.07
CA GLY A 36 0.36 1.78 2.20
C GLY A 36 0.96 0.79 3.21
N ILE A 37 2.22 0.36 3.07
CA ILE A 37 2.92 -0.40 4.10
C ILE A 37 4.08 0.46 4.63
N ILE A 38 4.17 0.56 5.96
CA ILE A 38 5.29 1.22 6.64
C ILE A 38 5.87 0.20 7.61
N VAL A 39 7.10 -0.24 7.35
CA VAL A 39 7.85 -1.07 8.30
C VAL A 39 8.37 -0.17 9.42
N ALA A 40 7.98 -0.44 10.66
CA ALA A 40 8.42 0.33 11.81
C ALA A 40 9.59 -0.34 12.52
N GLN A 41 9.53 -1.67 12.66
CA GLN A 41 10.56 -2.46 13.32
C GLN A 41 10.73 -3.81 12.62
N GLN A 42 11.97 -4.29 12.59
CA GLN A 42 12.30 -5.64 12.20
C GLN A 42 13.42 -6.19 13.08
N THR A 43 13.39 -7.48 13.39
CA THR A 43 14.47 -8.15 14.11
C THR A 43 14.55 -9.63 13.74
N ALA A 44 15.75 -10.20 13.83
CA ALA A 44 16.01 -11.63 13.68
C ALA A 44 16.47 -12.20 15.02
N ARG A 45 15.79 -13.24 15.52
CA ARG A 45 16.14 -13.89 16.80
C ARG A 45 15.80 -15.36 16.77
N GLY A 46 16.75 -16.21 17.20
CA GLY A 46 16.52 -17.65 17.34
C GLY A 46 16.12 -18.34 16.04
N GLY A 47 16.62 -17.85 14.89
CA GLY A 47 16.24 -18.35 13.58
C GLY A 47 14.88 -17.85 13.07
N HIS A 48 14.13 -17.04 13.82
CA HIS A 48 12.88 -16.44 13.36
C HIS A 48 13.06 -14.97 13.00
N PHE A 49 12.13 -14.46 12.18
CA PHE A 49 12.04 -13.06 11.80
C PHE A 49 10.76 -12.45 12.35
N TYR A 50 10.90 -11.26 12.91
CA TYR A 50 9.80 -10.51 13.50
C TYR A 50 9.74 -9.16 12.80
N ILE A 51 8.55 -8.75 12.39
CA ILE A 51 8.32 -7.47 11.72
C ILE A 51 7.03 -6.84 12.21
N SER A 52 7.07 -5.53 12.42
CA SER A 52 5.90 -4.77 12.80
C SER A 52 5.86 -3.42 12.11
N GLY A 53 4.65 -2.87 12.00
CA GLY A 53 4.47 -1.57 11.37
C GLY A 53 3.01 -1.22 11.11
N LEU A 54 2.82 -0.31 10.17
CA LEU A 54 1.53 0.20 9.78
C LEU A 54 1.13 -0.31 8.40
N ARG A 55 -0.15 -0.64 8.21
CA ARG A 55 -0.68 -1.09 6.92
C ARG A 55 -2.02 -0.45 6.59
N ASP A 56 -2.20 0.02 5.36
CA ASP A 56 -3.52 0.34 4.82
C ASP A 56 -4.30 -0.95 4.54
N PRO A 57 -5.57 -1.09 4.95
CA PRO A 57 -6.36 -2.30 4.72
C PRO A 57 -6.43 -2.74 3.26
N GLN A 58 -6.27 -1.83 2.30
CA GLN A 58 -6.29 -2.09 0.87
C GLN A 58 -4.89 -2.19 0.24
N ALA A 59 -3.82 -2.15 1.05
CA ALA A 59 -2.45 -2.40 0.61
C ALA A 59 -2.24 -3.89 0.35
N ALA A 60 -1.14 -4.22 -0.34
CA ALA A 60 -0.74 -5.60 -0.58
C ALA A 60 -0.69 -6.40 0.73
N ASP A 61 -0.99 -7.69 0.67
CA ASP A 61 -0.89 -8.60 1.82
C ASP A 61 0.59 -8.95 2.07
N PRO A 62 1.16 -8.61 3.25
CA PRO A 62 2.53 -8.94 3.61
C PRO A 62 2.86 -10.43 3.44
N GLN A 63 1.91 -11.32 3.75
CA GLN A 63 2.13 -12.76 3.63
C GLN A 63 2.33 -13.18 2.17
N ALA A 64 1.54 -12.63 1.25
CA ALA A 64 1.65 -12.90 -0.19
C ALA A 64 3.00 -12.43 -0.75
N LEU A 65 3.62 -11.40 -0.15
CA LEU A 65 4.89 -10.83 -0.60
C LEU A 65 6.11 -11.68 -0.22
N LEU A 66 5.96 -12.69 0.64
CA LEU A 66 7.04 -13.64 0.98
C LEU A 66 7.40 -14.55 -0.19
N SER A 67 6.44 -14.84 -1.07
CA SER A 67 6.65 -15.75 -2.19
C SER A 67 7.83 -15.31 -3.08
N GLY A 68 8.73 -16.24 -3.38
CA GLY A 68 9.91 -15.97 -4.21
C GLY A 68 11.02 -15.14 -3.54
N THR A 69 10.96 -14.90 -2.23
CA THR A 69 12.06 -14.25 -1.47
C THR A 69 13.08 -15.26 -0.91
N GLY A 70 12.72 -16.55 -0.87
CA GLY A 70 13.52 -17.58 -0.20
C GLY A 70 13.43 -17.56 1.33
N VAL A 71 12.58 -16.70 1.91
CA VAL A 71 12.23 -16.73 3.32
C VAL A 71 11.14 -17.79 3.54
N ASP A 72 11.36 -18.67 4.51
CA ASP A 72 10.34 -19.62 4.96
C ASP A 72 9.21 -18.86 5.70
N PRO A 73 7.97 -18.86 5.19
CA PRO A 73 6.87 -18.15 5.82
C PRO A 73 6.56 -18.61 7.25
N ALA A 74 6.86 -19.85 7.61
CA ALA A 74 6.64 -20.36 8.98
C ALA A 74 7.58 -19.72 10.01
N ARG A 75 8.66 -19.09 9.55
CA ARG A 75 9.65 -18.41 10.40
C ARG A 75 9.36 -16.92 10.57
N VAL A 76 8.33 -16.38 9.91
CA VAL A 76 8.00 -14.95 9.91
C VAL A 76 6.81 -14.67 10.80
N HIS A 77 6.98 -13.75 11.74
CA HIS A 77 5.94 -13.26 12.63
C HIS A 77 5.69 -11.79 12.36
N SER A 78 4.47 -11.44 11.98
CA SER A 78 4.13 -10.08 11.58
C SER A 78 3.03 -9.46 12.42
N GLN A 79 3.21 -8.21 12.83
CA GLN A 79 2.21 -7.43 13.55
C GLN A 79 1.94 -6.10 12.83
N TRP A 80 0.74 -5.95 12.27
CA TRP A 80 0.36 -4.76 11.53
C TRP A 80 -0.78 -4.02 12.23
N GLN A 81 -0.53 -2.77 12.59
CA GLN A 81 -1.60 -1.87 12.98
C GLN A 81 -2.17 -1.21 11.73
N PHE A 82 -3.49 -1.18 11.61
CA PHE A 82 -4.12 -0.52 10.47
C PHE A 82 -4.13 0.99 10.63
N TYR A 83 -3.79 1.68 9.54
CA TYR A 83 -4.01 3.10 9.35
C TYR A 83 -4.68 3.29 7.99
N GLN A 84 -5.35 4.41 7.75
CA GLN A 84 -5.83 4.74 6.41
C GLN A 84 -4.89 5.74 5.77
N SER A 85 -4.24 5.32 4.69
CA SER A 85 -3.44 6.24 3.90
C SER A 85 -4.36 7.21 3.15
N LEU A 86 -4.03 8.49 3.18
CA LEU A 86 -4.70 9.54 2.42
C LEU A 86 -4.11 9.70 1.01
N ASP A 87 -3.15 8.85 0.63
CA ASP A 87 -2.69 8.77 -0.76
C ASP A 87 -3.91 8.52 -1.68
N PRO A 88 -4.06 9.32 -2.76
CA PRO A 88 -5.21 9.24 -3.67
C PRO A 88 -5.54 7.83 -4.15
N LYS A 89 -4.57 6.92 -4.30
CA LYS A 89 -4.82 5.54 -4.75
C LYS A 89 -5.63 4.72 -3.74
N PHE A 90 -5.42 4.95 -2.45
CA PHE A 90 -6.18 4.27 -1.40
C PHE A 90 -7.55 4.93 -1.20
N VAL A 91 -7.59 6.26 -1.23
CA VAL A 91 -8.87 6.99 -1.15
C VAL A 91 -9.77 6.63 -2.33
N LEU A 92 -9.25 6.55 -3.56
CA LEU A 92 -10.00 6.12 -4.75
C LEU A 92 -10.59 4.72 -4.58
N LYS A 93 -9.80 3.75 -4.12
CA LYS A 93 -10.28 2.38 -3.87
C LYS A 93 -11.39 2.36 -2.81
N ARG A 94 -11.26 3.12 -1.72
CA ARG A 94 -12.30 3.23 -0.69
C ARG A 94 -13.57 3.90 -1.22
N LEU A 95 -13.45 5.02 -1.95
CA LEU A 95 -14.59 5.70 -2.58
C LEU A 95 -15.31 4.79 -3.57
N THR A 96 -14.57 4.03 -4.38
CA THR A 96 -15.15 3.07 -5.32
C THR A 96 -15.97 2.01 -4.59
N ALA A 97 -15.44 1.47 -3.49
CA ALA A 97 -16.12 0.45 -2.69
C ALA A 97 -17.33 1.00 -1.91
N SER A 98 -17.24 2.24 -1.39
CA SER A 98 -18.31 2.82 -0.55
C SER A 98 -19.44 3.45 -1.37
N LEU A 99 -19.12 4.10 -2.49
CA LEU A 99 -20.11 4.77 -3.33
C LEU A 99 -20.73 3.86 -4.38
N THR A 100 -20.03 2.77 -4.75
CA THR A 100 -20.46 1.80 -5.77
C THR A 100 -20.92 2.52 -7.04
N PRO A 101 -20.02 3.26 -7.74
CA PRO A 101 -20.39 4.12 -8.85
C PRO A 101 -21.15 3.35 -9.94
N PRO A 102 -22.18 3.97 -10.57
CA PRO A 102 -22.80 3.43 -11.76
C PRO A 102 -21.76 3.13 -12.85
N LYS A 103 -22.05 2.20 -13.75
CA LYS A 103 -21.11 1.83 -14.84
C LYS A 103 -20.74 3.01 -15.76
N SER A 104 -21.61 4.01 -15.83
CA SER A 104 -21.42 5.27 -16.57
C SER A 104 -20.51 6.26 -15.85
N VAL A 105 -20.24 6.10 -14.55
CA VAL A 105 -19.35 6.97 -13.79
C VAL A 105 -17.97 6.34 -13.67
N ARG A 106 -16.96 7.09 -14.09
CA ARG A 106 -15.56 6.76 -13.88
C ARG A 106 -14.99 7.60 -12.76
N LEU A 107 -14.33 6.95 -11.81
CA LEU A 107 -13.48 7.62 -10.82
C LEU A 107 -12.03 7.47 -11.27
N SER A 108 -11.27 8.57 -11.26
CA SER A 108 -9.86 8.58 -11.68
C SER A 108 -9.04 9.54 -10.82
N ILE A 109 -7.72 9.36 -10.81
CA ILE A 109 -6.79 10.29 -10.16
C ILE A 109 -6.23 11.21 -11.24
N VAL A 110 -6.37 12.51 -11.04
CA VAL A 110 -5.79 13.56 -11.88
C VAL A 110 -4.95 14.44 -10.97
N GLU A 111 -3.63 14.38 -11.14
CA GLU A 111 -2.66 14.95 -10.21
C GLU A 111 -2.93 14.38 -8.79
N ASP A 112 -3.22 15.24 -7.81
CA ASP A 112 -3.55 14.83 -6.43
C ASP A 112 -5.06 14.87 -6.12
N ARG A 113 -5.90 14.95 -7.15
CA ARG A 113 -7.37 14.99 -7.02
C ARG A 113 -7.99 13.70 -7.52
N ILE A 114 -9.12 13.34 -6.93
CA ILE A 114 -9.98 12.28 -7.42
C ILE A 114 -11.11 12.94 -8.19
N VAL A 115 -11.27 12.59 -9.47
CA VAL A 115 -12.30 13.14 -10.35
C VAL A 115 -13.32 12.07 -10.67
N ALA A 116 -14.60 12.37 -10.42
CA ALA A 116 -15.73 11.61 -10.93
C ALA A 116 -16.25 12.25 -12.23
N GLU A 117 -16.44 11.44 -13.26
CA GLU A 117 -16.94 11.88 -14.57
C GLU A 117 -17.94 10.87 -15.11
N GLY A 118 -19.05 11.34 -15.68
CA GLY A 118 -20.07 10.51 -16.31
C GLY A 118 -21.50 10.90 -15.93
N GLU A 119 -22.41 9.95 -16.04
CA GLU A 119 -23.84 10.15 -15.77
C GLU A 119 -24.28 9.32 -14.56
N ALA A 120 -25.01 9.93 -13.62
CA ALA A 120 -25.50 9.25 -12.42
C ALA A 120 -26.86 9.80 -11.96
N PRO A 121 -27.67 8.99 -11.26
CA PRO A 121 -28.85 9.50 -10.56
C PRO A 121 -28.47 10.50 -9.46
N ASP A 122 -29.35 11.48 -9.23
CA ASP A 122 -29.34 12.42 -8.10
C ASP A 122 -28.95 11.77 -6.75
N THR A 123 -29.54 10.62 -6.41
CA THR A 123 -29.25 9.89 -5.16
C THR A 123 -27.78 9.43 -5.03
N TRP A 124 -27.10 9.15 -6.14
CA TRP A 124 -25.68 8.85 -6.12
C TRP A 124 -24.85 10.13 -6.01
N ILE A 125 -25.23 11.17 -6.76
CA ILE A 125 -24.58 12.49 -6.74
C ILE A 125 -24.59 13.07 -5.31
N ASP A 126 -25.71 12.96 -4.59
CA ASP A 126 -25.82 13.45 -3.21
C ASP A 126 -24.89 12.72 -2.25
N ARG A 127 -24.78 11.38 -2.36
CA ARG A 127 -23.82 10.60 -1.57
C ARG A 127 -22.38 10.98 -1.92
N ALA A 128 -22.08 11.20 -3.19
CA ALA A 128 -20.77 11.66 -3.63
C ALA A 128 -20.43 13.06 -3.09
N ARG A 129 -21.40 13.99 -3.04
CA ARG A 129 -21.26 15.33 -2.41
C ARG A 129 -20.95 15.22 -0.92
N VAL A 130 -21.62 14.32 -0.21
CA VAL A 130 -21.34 14.07 1.22
C VAL A 130 -19.91 13.58 1.42
N ALA A 131 -19.49 12.58 0.63
CA ALA A 131 -18.13 12.04 0.69
C ALA A 131 -17.07 13.11 0.36
N ALA A 132 -17.32 13.96 -0.63
CA ALA A 132 -16.40 15.05 -1.00
C ALA A 132 -16.19 16.04 0.15
N ARG A 133 -17.26 16.41 0.87
CA ARG A 133 -17.14 17.29 2.05
C ARG A 133 -16.34 16.64 3.17
N GLN A 134 -16.54 15.35 3.43
CA GLN A 134 -15.79 14.63 4.47
C GLN A 134 -14.28 14.57 4.17
N LEU A 135 -13.90 14.43 2.89
CA LEU A 135 -12.49 14.38 2.48
C LEU A 135 -11.77 15.73 2.53
N SER A 136 -12.49 16.84 2.35
CA SER A 136 -11.89 18.19 2.37
C SER A 136 -11.19 18.56 3.69
N ALA A 137 -11.44 17.81 4.77
CA ALA A 137 -10.74 17.94 6.05
C ALA A 137 -9.38 17.19 6.08
N GLY A 138 -8.53 17.43 5.09
CA GLY A 138 -7.14 16.95 5.07
C GLY A 138 -6.83 15.76 4.14
N GLY A 139 -7.80 15.29 3.35
CA GLY A 139 -7.60 14.31 2.29
C GLY A 139 -7.52 14.95 0.89
N PRO A 140 -7.37 14.13 -0.17
CA PRO A 140 -7.40 14.61 -1.55
C PRO A 140 -8.79 15.17 -1.88
N ILE A 141 -8.82 16.16 -2.77
CA ILE A 141 -10.08 16.72 -3.27
C ILE A 141 -10.81 15.64 -4.06
N PHE A 142 -12.09 15.42 -3.74
CA PHE A 142 -12.98 14.62 -4.55
C PHE A 142 -13.90 15.53 -5.38
N ASP A 143 -13.52 15.72 -6.64
CA ASP A 143 -14.20 16.57 -7.61
C ASP A 143 -15.27 15.76 -8.35
N ILE A 144 -16.51 16.19 -8.24
CA ILE A 144 -17.67 15.57 -8.90
C ILE A 144 -18.32 16.51 -9.92
N SER A 145 -17.68 17.63 -10.24
CA SER A 145 -18.24 18.67 -11.12
C SER A 145 -18.50 18.18 -12.55
N LYS A 146 -17.86 17.09 -12.96
CA LYS A 146 -18.04 16.45 -14.27
C LYS A 146 -19.08 15.32 -14.27
N VAL A 147 -19.84 15.15 -13.19
CA VAL A 147 -20.96 14.20 -13.15
C VAL A 147 -22.24 14.91 -13.53
N ARG A 148 -22.90 14.42 -14.58
CA ARG A 148 -24.21 14.88 -15.04
C ARG A 148 -25.33 14.07 -14.39
N ASP A 149 -26.35 14.78 -13.93
CA ASP A 149 -27.59 14.16 -13.45
C ASP A 149 -28.45 13.66 -14.61
N VAL A 150 -28.99 12.46 -14.48
CA VAL A 150 -29.89 11.82 -15.45
C VAL A 150 -31.20 11.36 -14.81
N SER A 151 -31.48 11.76 -13.57
CA SER A 151 -32.78 11.52 -12.94
C SER A 151 -33.88 12.29 -13.71
N PRO A 152 -35.06 11.68 -13.90
CA PRO A 152 -36.19 12.38 -14.53
C PRO A 152 -36.57 13.61 -13.70
N GLU A 153 -36.91 14.72 -14.38
CA GLU A 153 -37.44 15.90 -13.70
C GLU A 153 -38.72 15.51 -12.93
N ALA A 154 -38.77 15.91 -11.65
CA ALA A 154 -39.88 15.64 -10.74
C ALA A 154 -41.12 16.46 -11.09
#